data_AF-A0A852TDX7-F1
#
_entry.id   AF-A0A852TDX7-F1
#
_cell.length_a   1.000
_cell.length_b   1.000
_cell.length_c   1.000
_cell.angle_alpha   90.00
_cell.angle_beta   90.00
_cell.angle_gamma   90.00
#
_symmetry.space_group_name_H-M   'P 1'
#
loop_
_entity.id
_entity.type
_entity.pdbx_description
1 polymer ?
#
loop_
_entity_poly.entity_id
_entity_poly.type
_entity_poly.pdbx_seq_one_letter_code
_entity_poly.pdbx_strand_id
1 'polypeptide(L)'
;MKDNEKFYELEKKIRSLPKPDYDKNFTKNTQDIIHENLIQFARSYDKKKKRTGIMKKISLGLASIAALVLFAILIIPIINLDSNLQGQQGKGEPTVDSNNDNEEIDQNESEENLYENEEYGFTFTLPESWEGYQIVSDSWEGIGADQQQMENGQILLIRHPEWTEDKPRQDIPIMIFTLKQWSSLEKGEFHIGAAPIGPTMLTQNNEYVFALPARYNFAFLEGYEEVETILQNNPLQPKNVVK
;
A
#
# COMPACT_ATOMS: atom_id res chain seq x y z
N MET A 1 -38.66 -3.05 16.08
CA MET A 1 -38.90 -1.81 15.29
C MET A 1 -38.62 -0.52 16.07
N LYS A 2 -37.76 -0.51 17.11
CA LYS A 2 -37.42 0.73 17.88
C LYS A 2 -36.02 1.29 17.58
N ASP A 3 -35.16 0.53 16.90
CA ASP A 3 -33.75 0.91 16.71
C ASP A 3 -33.55 1.90 15.55
N ASN A 4 -34.51 1.97 14.62
CA ASN A 4 -34.45 2.84 13.44
C ASN A 4 -34.89 4.27 13.75
N GLU A 5 -35.70 4.47 14.79
CA GLU A 5 -36.25 5.77 15.17
C GLU A 5 -35.18 6.69 15.76
N LYS A 6 -34.25 6.12 16.55
CA LYS A 6 -33.08 6.82 17.08
C LYS A 6 -32.15 7.29 15.96
N PHE A 7 -32.05 6.52 14.88
CA PHE A 7 -31.21 6.86 13.73
C PHE A 7 -31.81 8.03 12.95
N TYR A 8 -33.12 8.01 12.70
CA TYR A 8 -33.83 9.11 12.05
C TYR A 8 -33.79 10.41 12.88
N GLU A 9 -33.94 10.30 14.21
CA GLU A 9 -33.80 11.46 15.11
C GLU A 9 -32.38 12.03 15.10
N LEU A 10 -31.36 11.16 15.06
CA LEU A 10 -29.97 11.59 14.95
C LEU A 10 -29.69 12.29 13.61
N GLU A 11 -30.16 11.72 12.50
CA GLU A 11 -30.00 12.30 11.17
C GLU A 11 -30.70 13.67 11.09
N LYS A 12 -31.94 13.75 11.58
CA LYS A 12 -32.70 15.01 11.61
C LYS A 12 -32.00 16.06 12.47
N LYS A 13 -31.45 15.67 13.61
CA LYS A 13 -30.65 16.56 14.47
C LYS A 13 -29.41 17.06 13.75
N ILE A 14 -28.67 16.19 13.07
CA ILE A 14 -27.47 16.58 12.29
C ILE A 14 -27.85 17.54 11.16
N ARG A 15 -28.92 17.25 10.40
CA ARG A 15 -29.40 18.11 9.31
C ARG A 15 -29.95 19.46 9.78
N SER A 16 -30.41 19.54 11.04
CA SER A 16 -30.88 20.78 11.67
C SER A 16 -29.76 21.69 12.19
N LEU A 17 -28.52 21.20 12.27
CA LEU A 17 -27.40 22.03 12.67
C LEU A 17 -27.15 23.11 11.60
N PRO A 18 -26.82 24.34 12.01
CA PRO A 18 -26.45 25.38 11.07
C PRO A 18 -25.24 24.89 10.27
N LYS A 19 -25.29 25.04 8.94
CA LYS A 19 -24.12 24.79 8.10
C LYS A 19 -23.00 25.70 8.61
N PRO A 20 -21.83 25.15 8.98
CA PRO A 20 -20.73 25.97 9.45
C PRO A 20 -20.36 26.95 8.34
N ASP A 21 -20.28 28.23 8.71
CA ASP A 21 -19.76 29.27 7.84
C ASP A 21 -18.24 29.06 7.78
N TYR A 22 -17.77 28.35 6.75
CA TYR A 22 -16.37 27.98 6.61
C TYR A 22 -15.47 29.22 6.46
N ASP A 23 -15.96 30.28 5.82
CA ASP A 23 -15.21 31.51 5.60
C ASP A 23 -15.00 32.31 6.90
N LYS A 24 -15.97 32.27 7.82
CA LYS A 24 -15.83 32.93 9.14
C LYS A 24 -15.23 32.06 10.23
N ASN A 25 -15.51 30.76 10.24
CA ASN A 25 -15.11 29.88 11.34
C ASN A 25 -13.80 29.13 11.08
N PHE A 26 -13.39 29.00 9.81
CA PHE A 26 -12.16 28.33 9.40
C PHE A 26 -11.07 29.33 8.99
N THR A 27 -10.96 30.42 9.74
CA THR A 27 -9.91 31.43 9.56
C THR A 27 -8.52 30.82 9.64
N LYS A 28 -7.51 31.51 9.10
CA LYS A 28 -6.10 31.09 9.20
C LYS A 28 -5.70 30.77 10.65
N ASN A 29 -6.11 31.60 11.61
CA ASN A 29 -5.86 31.35 13.03
C ASN A 29 -6.52 30.05 13.53
N THR A 30 -7.76 29.75 13.12
CA THR A 30 -8.41 28.48 13.45
C THR A 30 -7.66 27.30 12.84
N GLN A 31 -7.20 27.42 11.59
CA GLN A 31 -6.41 26.39 10.92
C GLN A 31 -5.08 26.15 11.64
N ASP A 32 -4.40 27.23 12.05
CA ASP A 32 -3.15 27.17 12.81
C ASP A 32 -3.37 26.50 14.18
N ILE A 33 -4.47 26.80 14.89
CA ILE A 33 -4.83 26.14 16.15
C ILE A 33 -5.11 24.65 15.94
N ILE A 34 -5.84 24.29 14.90
CA ILE A 34 -6.13 22.88 14.56
C ILE A 34 -4.81 22.15 14.24
N HIS A 35 -3.95 22.76 13.42
CA HIS A 35 -2.65 22.24 13.06
C HIS A 35 -1.76 22.03 14.29
N GLU A 36 -1.61 23.03 15.15
CA GLU A 36 -0.82 22.93 16.39
C GLU A 36 -1.35 21.84 17.34
N ASN A 37 -2.67 21.74 17.49
CA ASN A 37 -3.28 20.67 18.29
C ASN A 37 -3.01 19.28 17.70
N LEU A 38 -3.07 19.13 16.37
CA LEU A 38 -2.73 17.88 15.67
C LEU A 38 -1.24 17.52 15.83
N ILE A 39 -0.35 18.50 15.67
CA ILE A 39 1.09 18.31 15.87
C ILE A 39 1.40 17.95 17.34
N GLN A 40 0.78 18.63 18.31
CA GLN A 40 0.90 18.27 19.72
C GLN A 40 0.38 16.85 20.00
N PHE A 41 -0.78 16.49 19.45
CA PHE A 41 -1.34 15.16 19.61
C PHE A 41 -0.40 14.08 19.05
N ALA A 42 0.09 14.27 17.82
CA ALA A 42 1.04 13.36 17.17
C ALA A 42 2.33 13.20 18.02
N ARG A 43 2.91 14.32 18.47
CA ARG A 43 4.08 14.33 19.37
C ARG A 43 3.80 13.62 20.70
N SER A 44 2.60 13.74 21.24
CA SER A 44 2.20 13.05 22.48
C SER A 44 2.12 11.53 22.30
N TYR A 45 1.71 11.07 21.11
CA TYR A 45 1.65 9.66 20.75
C TYR A 45 3.05 9.06 20.58
N ASP A 46 3.95 9.78 19.90
CA ASP A 46 5.35 9.36 19.74
C ASP A 46 6.12 9.32 21.06
N LYS A 47 5.84 10.27 21.97
CA LYS A 47 6.45 10.28 23.31
C LYS A 47 5.97 9.09 24.17
N LYS A 48 4.75 8.61 23.95
CA LYS A 48 4.24 7.36 24.55
C LYS A 48 4.95 6.13 23.96
N LYS A 49 5.12 6.06 22.63
CA LYS A 49 5.85 4.97 21.95
C LYS A 49 7.34 4.91 22.38
N LYS A 50 7.99 6.06 22.56
CA LYS A 50 9.40 6.14 23.02
C LYS A 50 9.56 5.78 24.50
N ARG A 51 8.54 5.97 25.35
CA ARG A 51 8.54 5.50 26.75
C ARG A 51 8.29 3.99 26.88
N THR A 52 7.51 3.38 25.97
CA THR A 52 7.27 1.92 25.98
C THR A 52 8.46 1.11 25.44
N GLY A 53 9.36 1.73 24.67
CA GLY A 53 10.56 1.07 24.14
C GLY A 53 11.73 0.85 25.12
N ILE A 54 11.70 1.47 26.32
CA ILE A 54 12.83 1.44 27.27
C ILE A 54 12.57 0.53 28.49
N MET A 55 11.37 -0.05 28.65
CA MET A 55 11.08 -1.01 29.72
C MET A 55 10.66 -2.39 29.18
N LYS A 56 11.58 -3.08 28.50
CA LYS A 56 11.49 -4.53 28.29
C LYS A 56 12.69 -5.25 28.91
N LYS A 57 12.88 -5.09 30.23
CA LYS A 57 13.50 -6.10 31.08
C LYS A 57 12.87 -5.99 32.48
N ILE A 58 12.12 -7.03 32.86
CA ILE A 58 11.78 -7.53 34.23
C ILE A 58 10.31 -8.03 34.29
N SER A 59 10.22 -9.36 34.34
CA SER A 59 9.20 -10.30 34.87
C SER A 59 7.72 -9.92 35.09
N LEU A 60 6.86 -10.72 34.43
CA LEU A 60 5.73 -11.51 34.96
C LEU A 60 4.80 -10.92 36.05
N GLY A 61 3.49 -10.89 35.77
CA GLY A 61 2.46 -11.00 36.82
C GLY A 61 1.16 -10.23 36.60
N LEU A 62 0.20 -10.89 35.93
CA LEU A 62 -1.25 -10.83 36.17
C LEU A 62 -1.92 -9.49 36.56
N ALA A 63 -2.50 -8.80 35.57
CA ALA A 63 -3.76 -8.08 35.71
C ALA A 63 -4.37 -7.82 34.32
N SER A 64 -5.36 -8.62 33.93
CA SER A 64 -6.74 -8.18 33.73
C SER A 64 -6.99 -7.45 32.39
N ILE A 65 -7.28 -8.18 31.32
CA ILE A 65 -8.66 -8.58 30.93
C ILE A 65 -9.51 -7.34 30.60
N ALA A 66 -9.41 -6.84 29.36
CA ALA A 66 -10.48 -6.10 28.66
C ALA A 66 -10.04 -5.68 27.24
N ALA A 67 -9.54 -6.60 26.40
CA ALA A 67 -9.36 -6.32 24.96
C ALA A 67 -9.28 -7.58 24.07
N LEU A 68 -9.73 -8.74 24.56
CA LEU A 68 -9.79 -9.99 23.80
C LEU A 68 -11.18 -10.61 23.94
N VAL A 69 -12.21 -9.88 23.53
CA VAL A 69 -13.60 -10.39 23.45
C VAL A 69 -14.21 -10.14 22.06
N LEU A 70 -13.40 -10.05 21.00
CA LEU A 70 -13.98 -9.92 19.64
C LEU A 70 -13.32 -10.78 18.56
N PHE A 71 -12.71 -11.92 18.90
CA PHE A 71 -12.48 -12.98 17.90
C PHE A 71 -12.13 -14.34 18.54
N ALA A 72 -13.09 -15.01 19.19
CA ALA A 72 -12.90 -16.40 19.63
C ALA A 72 -14.22 -17.11 19.95
N ILE A 73 -15.15 -17.24 18.99
CA ILE A 73 -16.13 -18.35 18.97
C ILE A 73 -16.32 -18.76 17.51
N LEU A 74 -16.26 -20.08 17.24
CA LEU A 74 -16.31 -20.81 15.96
C LEU A 74 -14.94 -20.88 15.26
N ILE A 75 -14.23 -22.01 15.16
CA ILE A 75 -14.60 -23.44 15.24
C ILE A 75 -13.33 -24.21 15.65
N ILE A 76 -13.42 -25.01 16.72
CA ILE A 76 -12.43 -26.05 17.06
C ILE A 76 -12.76 -27.30 16.22
N PRO A 77 -11.76 -28.00 15.66
CA PRO A 77 -11.61 -29.39 16.06
C PRO A 77 -10.19 -29.70 16.55
N ILE A 78 -10.14 -30.00 17.85
CA ILE A 78 -9.31 -30.95 18.59
C ILE A 78 -8.16 -31.57 17.77
N ILE A 79 -6.94 -31.18 18.12
CA ILE A 79 -5.77 -32.07 18.06
C ILE A 79 -5.81 -32.88 19.37
N ASN A 80 -5.74 -34.19 19.26
CA ASN A 80 -4.80 -35.06 19.98
C ASN A 80 -5.35 -36.49 20.01
N LEU A 81 -4.63 -37.43 19.38
CA LEU A 81 -3.99 -38.47 20.19
C LEU A 81 -2.80 -39.07 19.43
N ASP A 82 -1.64 -38.94 20.06
CA ASP A 82 -0.39 -39.57 19.69
C ASP A 82 -0.40 -41.03 20.19
N SER A 83 -0.03 -42.01 19.37
CA SER A 83 0.71 -43.19 19.83
C SER A 83 1.28 -43.97 18.64
N ASN A 84 2.60 -44.05 18.67
CA ASN A 84 3.48 -44.82 17.82
C ASN A 84 3.34 -46.32 18.15
N LEU A 85 2.94 -47.16 17.19
CA LEU A 85 3.19 -48.59 17.21
C LEU A 85 3.38 -49.15 15.79
N GLN A 86 4.61 -49.64 15.59
CA GLN A 86 5.10 -50.62 14.62
C GLN A 86 4.07 -51.67 14.16
N GLY A 87 4.09 -52.01 12.85
CA GLY A 87 3.50 -53.25 12.34
C GLY A 87 3.66 -53.39 10.81
N GLN A 88 4.41 -54.41 10.40
CA GLN A 88 4.76 -54.73 9.01
C GLN A 88 3.60 -55.31 8.17
N GLN A 89 3.88 -55.39 6.85
CA GLN A 89 3.56 -56.46 5.88
C GLN A 89 2.44 -56.26 4.84
N GLY A 90 2.81 -56.50 3.57
CA GLY A 90 1.95 -56.93 2.45
C GLY A 90 1.81 -55.88 1.34
N LYS A 91 2.70 -55.77 0.35
CA LYS A 91 2.82 -56.58 -0.89
C LYS A 91 1.63 -56.42 -1.86
N GLY A 92 1.86 -55.67 -2.95
CA GLY A 92 0.98 -55.64 -4.13
C GLY A 92 1.20 -54.44 -5.05
N GLU A 93 2.20 -54.50 -5.94
CA GLU A 93 2.10 -53.95 -7.31
C GLU A 93 1.47 -55.06 -8.20
N PRO A 94 1.02 -54.83 -9.45
CA PRO A 94 1.23 -53.67 -10.33
C PRO A 94 -0.02 -53.20 -11.13
N THR A 95 0.05 -52.07 -11.83
CA THR A 95 0.07 -52.02 -13.32
C THR A 95 0.01 -50.58 -13.84
N VAL A 96 0.80 -50.41 -14.90
CA VAL A 96 1.00 -49.26 -15.77
C VAL A 96 -0.23 -49.05 -16.65
N ASP A 97 -0.60 -47.80 -16.90
CA ASP A 97 -0.93 -47.37 -18.27
C ASP A 97 -0.67 -45.87 -18.45
N SER A 98 0.22 -45.57 -19.39
CA SER A 98 0.47 -44.26 -19.98
C SER A 98 -0.49 -44.05 -21.15
N ASN A 99 -1.08 -42.86 -21.26
CA ASN A 99 -1.51 -42.15 -22.47
C ASN A 99 -1.72 -40.70 -22.00
N ASN A 100 -0.86 -39.71 -22.27
CA ASN A 100 -0.48 -39.10 -23.55
C ASN A 100 -1.68 -38.59 -24.37
N ASP A 101 -2.25 -37.48 -23.92
CA ASP A 101 -3.03 -36.58 -24.76
C ASP A 101 -2.38 -35.19 -24.68
N ASN A 102 -1.64 -34.86 -25.75
CA ASN A 102 -1.32 -33.51 -26.17
C ASN A 102 -2.56 -32.92 -26.84
N GLU A 103 -2.99 -31.74 -26.43
CA GLU A 103 -3.83 -30.75 -27.13
C GLU A 103 -4.17 -29.70 -26.06
N GLU A 104 -3.97 -28.40 -26.16
CA GLU A 104 -3.49 -27.45 -27.17
C GLU A 104 -2.90 -26.31 -26.33
N ILE A 105 -1.61 -25.98 -26.50
CA ILE A 105 -1.12 -24.69 -26.02
C ILE A 105 -1.59 -23.70 -27.08
N ASP A 106 -2.66 -22.99 -26.79
CA ASP A 106 -3.10 -21.81 -27.51
C ASP A 106 -1.94 -20.80 -27.47
N GLN A 107 -1.09 -20.83 -28.49
CA GLN A 107 -0.03 -19.87 -28.75
C GLN A 107 -0.62 -18.59 -29.35
N ASN A 108 -1.69 -18.08 -28.75
CA ASN A 108 -1.93 -16.65 -28.76
C ASN A 108 -1.02 -16.07 -27.68
N GLU A 109 0.27 -15.98 -28.00
CA GLU A 109 1.18 -15.06 -27.34
C GLU A 109 0.63 -13.67 -27.69
N SER A 110 -0.37 -13.22 -26.92
CA SER A 110 -0.82 -11.84 -26.94
C SER A 110 0.45 -11.04 -26.74
N GLU A 111 0.85 -10.23 -27.72
CA GLU A 111 1.96 -9.31 -27.56
C GLU A 111 1.68 -8.51 -26.28
N GLU A 112 2.32 -8.88 -25.17
CA GLU A 112 2.11 -8.22 -23.90
C GLU A 112 2.54 -6.78 -24.11
N ASN A 113 1.64 -5.82 -23.84
CA ASN A 113 1.95 -4.40 -23.90
C ASN A 113 2.95 -4.08 -22.79
N LEU A 114 4.23 -4.34 -23.05
CA LEU A 114 5.30 -4.39 -22.07
C LEU A 114 6.15 -3.13 -22.18
N TYR A 115 6.13 -2.34 -21.11
CA TYR A 115 7.09 -1.26 -20.94
C TYR A 115 8.39 -1.80 -20.34
N GLU A 116 9.53 -1.54 -20.97
CA GLU A 116 10.85 -1.82 -20.43
C GLU A 116 11.61 -0.53 -20.13
N ASN A 117 12.17 -0.44 -18.92
CA ASN A 117 13.09 0.62 -18.52
C ASN A 117 14.46 0.03 -18.20
N GLU A 118 15.38 0.15 -19.15
CA GLU A 118 16.76 -0.34 -19.00
C GLU A 118 17.59 0.48 -18.01
N GLU A 119 17.30 1.78 -17.87
CA GLU A 119 18.04 2.70 -17.00
C GLU A 119 17.95 2.29 -15.52
N TYR A 120 16.73 2.01 -15.06
CA TYR A 120 16.46 1.63 -13.68
C TYR A 120 16.31 0.13 -13.50
N GLY A 121 16.20 -0.66 -14.57
CA GLY A 121 16.15 -2.12 -14.52
C GLY A 121 14.80 -2.65 -14.05
N PHE A 122 13.74 -2.42 -14.81
CA PHE A 122 12.44 -3.07 -14.59
C PHE A 122 11.63 -3.18 -15.88
N THR A 123 10.61 -4.05 -15.84
CA THR A 123 9.53 -4.08 -16.82
C THR A 123 8.19 -3.83 -16.16
N PHE A 124 7.22 -3.37 -16.93
CA PHE A 124 5.85 -3.13 -16.47
C PHE A 124 4.87 -3.62 -17.55
N THR A 125 4.06 -4.63 -17.23
CA THR A 125 3.03 -5.13 -18.15
C THR A 125 1.78 -4.26 -18.06
N LEU A 126 1.33 -3.74 -19.19
CA LEU A 126 0.14 -2.91 -19.34
C LEU A 126 -0.98 -3.68 -20.06
N PRO A 127 -2.24 -3.33 -19.83
CA PRO A 127 -3.34 -3.87 -20.63
C PRO A 127 -3.38 -3.23 -22.02
N GLU A 128 -4.15 -3.84 -22.94
CA GLU A 128 -4.35 -3.36 -24.31
C GLU A 128 -4.92 -1.92 -24.35
N SER A 129 -5.76 -1.54 -23.39
CA SER A 129 -6.31 -0.17 -23.27
C SER A 129 -5.26 0.93 -23.10
N TRP A 130 -4.03 0.56 -22.75
CA TRP A 130 -2.90 1.47 -22.57
C TRP A 130 -1.96 1.48 -23.77
N GLU A 131 -2.31 0.87 -24.90
CA GLU A 131 -1.52 0.97 -26.13
C GLU A 131 -1.37 2.45 -26.54
N GLY A 132 -0.14 2.87 -26.84
CA GLY A 132 0.18 4.27 -27.12
C GLY A 132 0.39 5.15 -25.87
N TYR A 133 0.60 4.56 -24.70
CA TYR A 133 0.99 5.28 -23.48
C TYR A 133 2.26 6.14 -23.69
N GLN A 134 2.43 7.14 -22.83
CA GLN A 134 3.63 8.00 -22.82
C GLN A 134 4.38 7.86 -21.49
N ILE A 135 5.69 8.08 -21.50
CA ILE A 135 6.48 8.18 -20.26
C ILE A 135 6.78 9.66 -20.01
N VAL A 136 6.41 10.13 -18.83
CA VAL A 136 6.64 11.51 -18.40
C VAL A 136 7.48 11.50 -17.12
N SER A 137 8.56 12.28 -17.15
CA SER A 137 9.48 12.42 -16.03
C SER A 137 9.03 13.53 -15.08
N ASP A 138 9.02 13.24 -13.79
CA ASP A 138 8.81 14.19 -12.69
C ASP A 138 9.79 13.88 -11.54
N SER A 139 9.76 14.61 -10.43
CA SER A 139 10.68 14.40 -9.31
C SER A 139 9.99 14.49 -7.97
N TRP A 140 10.56 13.82 -6.97
CA TRP A 140 10.17 13.96 -5.58
C TRP A 140 11.28 14.60 -4.76
N GLU A 141 10.89 15.31 -3.71
CA GLU A 141 11.81 15.95 -2.77
C GLU A 141 11.58 15.41 -1.35
N GLY A 142 12.69 15.12 -0.66
CA GLY A 142 12.74 14.67 0.71
C GLY A 142 13.15 15.80 1.65
N ILE A 143 12.34 16.03 2.69
CA ILE A 143 12.55 17.08 3.69
C ILE A 143 13.10 16.45 4.97
N GLY A 144 14.25 16.92 5.42
CA GLY A 144 14.88 16.52 6.67
C GLY A 144 14.23 17.14 7.90
N ALA A 145 14.59 16.64 9.09
CA ALA A 145 14.08 17.15 10.37
C ALA A 145 14.43 18.63 10.65
N ASP A 146 15.47 19.16 10.03
CA ASP A 146 15.91 20.55 10.09
C ASP A 146 15.28 21.44 8.99
N GLN A 147 14.30 20.90 8.24
CA GLN A 147 13.63 21.54 7.11
C GLN A 147 14.56 21.91 5.95
N GLN A 148 15.77 21.34 5.90
CA GLN A 148 16.62 21.40 4.72
C GLN A 148 16.27 20.24 3.79
N GLN A 149 16.29 20.49 2.47
CA GLN A 149 16.14 19.44 1.48
C GLN A 149 17.36 18.54 1.58
N MET A 150 17.13 17.27 1.91
CA MET A 150 18.21 16.29 2.11
C MET A 150 18.34 15.35 0.91
N GLU A 151 17.22 15.03 0.26
CA GLU A 151 17.15 14.01 -0.78
C GLU A 151 16.20 14.42 -1.90
N ASN A 152 16.43 13.87 -3.09
CA ASN A 152 15.51 13.95 -4.21
C ASN A 152 15.63 12.67 -5.05
N GLY A 153 14.65 12.45 -5.93
CA GLY A 153 14.70 11.35 -6.88
C GLY A 153 13.65 11.46 -7.97
N GLN A 154 13.69 10.49 -8.87
CA GLN A 154 12.87 10.46 -10.07
C GLN A 154 11.48 9.87 -9.77
N ILE A 155 10.46 10.43 -10.40
CA ILE A 155 9.16 9.79 -10.60
C ILE A 155 8.98 9.56 -12.10
N LEU A 156 8.65 8.34 -12.49
CA LEU A 156 8.19 8.02 -13.83
C LEU A 156 6.66 7.92 -13.82
N LEU A 157 6.01 8.71 -14.67
CA LEU A 157 4.57 8.65 -14.88
C LEU A 157 4.32 7.91 -16.19
N ILE A 158 3.72 6.71 -16.11
CA ILE A 158 3.14 6.06 -17.28
C ILE A 158 1.81 6.76 -17.52
N ARG A 159 1.75 7.58 -18.57
CA ARG A 159 0.60 8.42 -18.91
C ARG A 159 -0.34 7.69 -19.84
N HIS A 160 -1.62 7.69 -19.46
CA HIS A 160 -2.68 7.06 -20.23
C HIS A 160 -2.78 7.69 -21.63
N PRO A 161 -2.97 6.90 -22.71
CA PRO A 161 -3.04 7.42 -24.09
C PRO A 161 -4.14 8.47 -24.31
N GLU A 162 -5.28 8.31 -23.66
CA GLU A 162 -6.39 9.30 -23.67
C GLU A 162 -6.22 10.50 -22.70
N TRP A 163 -5.06 10.65 -22.05
CA TRP A 163 -4.82 11.79 -21.15
C TRP A 163 -4.77 13.12 -21.93
N THR A 164 -5.44 14.15 -21.41
CA THR A 164 -5.33 15.53 -21.91
C THR A 164 -5.36 16.53 -20.76
N GLU A 165 -4.93 17.77 -21.00
CA GLU A 165 -4.96 18.84 -19.98
C GLU A 165 -6.40 19.19 -19.57
N ASP A 166 -7.34 19.21 -20.52
CA ASP A 166 -8.76 19.47 -20.27
C ASP A 166 -9.48 18.29 -19.59
N LYS A 167 -9.00 17.07 -19.82
CA LYS A 167 -9.58 15.83 -19.30
C LYS A 167 -8.46 14.93 -18.76
N PRO A 168 -7.90 15.26 -17.58
CA PRO A 168 -6.81 14.49 -17.01
C PRO A 168 -7.29 13.12 -16.55
N ARG A 169 -6.55 12.09 -16.96
CA ARG A 169 -6.69 10.72 -16.46
C ARG A 169 -5.61 10.42 -15.41
N GLN A 170 -5.86 9.39 -14.61
CA GLN A 170 -4.88 8.93 -13.63
C GLN A 170 -3.70 8.28 -14.34
N ASP A 171 -2.53 8.91 -14.23
CA ASP A 171 -1.24 8.29 -14.61
C ASP A 171 -0.89 7.16 -13.61
N ILE A 172 -0.04 6.21 -14.01
CA ILE A 172 0.59 5.22 -13.10
C ILE A 172 1.96 5.77 -12.66
N PRO A 173 2.10 6.27 -11.42
CA PRO A 173 3.37 6.79 -10.94
C PRO A 173 4.27 5.69 -10.35
N ILE A 174 5.54 5.73 -10.72
CA ILE A 174 6.60 4.89 -10.17
C ILE A 174 7.68 5.81 -9.61
N MET A 175 7.74 5.92 -8.29
CA MET A 175 8.86 6.57 -7.60
C MET A 175 10.06 5.65 -7.58
N ILE A 176 11.23 6.23 -7.87
CA ILE A 176 12.49 5.51 -7.85
C ILE A 176 13.33 6.01 -6.68
N PHE A 177 13.85 5.06 -5.91
CA PHE A 177 14.75 5.29 -4.79
C PHE A 177 16.01 4.46 -4.97
N THR A 178 17.17 4.98 -4.61
CA THR A 178 18.32 4.11 -4.30
C THR A 178 18.04 3.30 -3.03
N LEU A 179 18.69 2.15 -2.86
CA LEU A 179 18.58 1.35 -1.63
C LEU A 179 18.89 2.17 -0.36
N LYS A 180 19.86 3.09 -0.45
CA LYS A 180 20.23 3.98 0.65
C LYS A 180 19.10 4.96 0.98
N GLN A 181 18.54 5.62 -0.03
CA GLN A 181 17.43 6.56 0.14
C GLN A 181 16.21 5.87 0.76
N TRP A 182 15.86 4.67 0.29
CA TRP A 182 14.76 3.91 0.87
C TRP A 182 15.02 3.58 2.36
N SER A 183 16.22 3.11 2.69
CA SER A 183 16.58 2.83 4.09
C SER A 183 16.51 4.06 5.00
N SER A 184 16.94 5.22 4.50
CA SER A 184 16.86 6.50 5.23
C SER A 184 15.41 6.97 5.40
N LEU A 185 14.56 6.78 4.39
CA LEU A 185 13.12 7.03 4.46
C LEU A 185 12.44 6.15 5.53
N GLU A 186 12.73 4.85 5.55
CA GLU A 186 12.19 3.90 6.54
C GLU A 186 12.63 4.22 7.98
N LYS A 187 13.83 4.77 8.15
CA LYS A 187 14.33 5.24 9.45
C LYS A 187 13.72 6.59 9.88
N GLY A 188 12.99 7.26 8.99
CA GLY A 188 12.43 8.58 9.24
C GLY A 188 13.49 9.68 9.30
N GLU A 189 14.61 9.50 8.60
CA GLU A 189 15.67 10.52 8.50
C GLU A 189 15.20 11.73 7.66
N PHE A 190 14.32 11.47 6.68
CA PHE A 190 13.56 12.46 5.94
C PHE A 190 12.14 11.96 5.67
N HIS A 191 11.26 12.86 5.22
CA HIS A 191 9.91 12.53 4.77
C HIS A 191 9.62 13.13 3.39
N ILE A 192 8.67 12.54 2.67
CA ILE A 192 8.25 13.01 1.35
C ILE A 192 6.82 13.54 1.45
N GLY A 193 6.65 14.80 1.08
CA GLY A 193 5.39 15.52 1.26
C GLY A 193 4.96 15.64 2.72
N ALA A 194 3.72 16.08 2.92
CA ALA A 194 3.11 16.29 4.23
C ALA A 194 2.16 15.15 4.66
N ALA A 195 2.09 14.06 3.90
CA ALA A 195 1.17 12.97 4.17
C ALA A 195 1.61 12.19 5.44
N PRO A 196 0.66 11.72 6.28
CA PRO A 196 0.97 10.90 7.46
C PRO A 196 1.38 9.46 7.11
N ILE A 197 1.33 9.11 5.83
CA ILE A 197 1.72 7.81 5.27
C ILE A 197 2.75 8.06 4.18
N GLY A 198 3.77 7.21 4.11
CA GLY A 198 4.83 7.30 3.10
C GLY A 198 4.47 6.56 1.81
N PRO A 199 5.38 6.60 0.82
CA PRO A 199 5.32 5.73 -0.36
C PRO A 199 5.23 4.25 0.02
N THR A 200 4.59 3.45 -0.83
CA THR A 200 4.46 2.00 -0.66
C THR A 200 5.40 1.28 -1.63
N MET A 201 6.27 0.41 -1.14
CA MET A 201 7.14 -0.40 -2.00
C MET A 201 6.30 -1.28 -2.93
N LEU A 202 6.64 -1.28 -4.23
CA LEU A 202 6.10 -2.19 -5.23
C LEU A 202 7.03 -3.39 -5.40
N THR A 203 8.31 -3.13 -5.67
CA THR A 203 9.38 -4.14 -5.73
C THR A 203 10.75 -3.47 -5.64
N GLN A 204 11.83 -4.24 -5.75
CA GLN A 204 13.20 -3.74 -5.81
C GLN A 204 14.08 -4.62 -6.70
N ASN A 205 15.18 -4.05 -7.20
CA ASN A 205 16.28 -4.79 -7.81
C ASN A 205 17.57 -4.60 -6.99
N ASN A 206 18.72 -4.90 -7.60
CA ASN A 206 20.03 -4.78 -6.95
C ASN A 206 20.50 -3.34 -6.66
N GLU A 207 19.84 -2.32 -7.22
CA GLU A 207 20.26 -0.91 -7.14
C GLU A 207 19.15 0.02 -6.63
N TYR A 208 17.89 -0.30 -6.95
CA TYR A 208 16.76 0.59 -6.77
C TYR A 208 15.58 -0.10 -6.08
N VAL A 209 14.81 0.71 -5.33
CA VAL A 209 13.47 0.39 -4.87
C VAL A 209 12.47 1.18 -5.72
N PHE A 210 11.45 0.47 -6.22
CA PHE A 210 10.32 1.05 -6.93
C PHE A 210 9.15 1.15 -5.98
N ALA A 211 8.54 2.33 -5.88
CA ALA A 211 7.46 2.58 -4.94
C ALA A 211 6.35 3.43 -5.54
N LEU A 212 5.16 3.28 -4.99
CA LEU A 212 3.99 4.06 -5.32
C LEU A 212 3.90 5.26 -4.37
N PRO A 213 3.66 6.50 -4.87
CA PRO A 213 3.46 7.66 -4.02
C PRO A 213 2.32 7.46 -3.03
N ALA A 214 2.48 8.05 -1.84
CA ALA A 214 1.39 8.14 -0.88
C ALA A 214 0.18 8.84 -1.54
N ARG A 215 -1.00 8.23 -1.43
CA ARG A 215 -2.26 8.85 -1.89
C ARG A 215 -2.26 9.23 -3.39
N TYR A 216 -1.55 8.47 -4.23
CA TYR A 216 -1.40 8.75 -5.66
C TYR A 216 -2.73 8.92 -6.43
N ASN A 217 -3.81 8.30 -5.95
CA ASN A 217 -5.15 8.32 -6.54
C ASN A 217 -6.17 9.18 -5.77
N PHE A 218 -5.73 9.99 -4.80
CA PHE A 218 -6.64 10.74 -3.92
C PHE A 218 -7.36 11.92 -4.59
N ALA A 219 -6.92 12.29 -5.79
CA ALA A 219 -7.62 13.24 -6.65
C ALA A 219 -8.83 12.61 -7.36
N PHE A 220 -8.98 11.28 -7.33
CA PHE A 220 -10.05 10.53 -8.00
C PHE A 220 -10.21 10.91 -9.48
N LEU A 221 -9.07 11.06 -10.19
CA LEU A 221 -9.06 11.33 -11.63
C LEU A 221 -9.69 10.17 -12.41
N GLU A 222 -10.22 10.44 -13.59
CA GLU A 222 -10.76 9.39 -14.45
C GLU A 222 -9.72 8.27 -14.68
N GLY A 223 -10.16 7.01 -14.57
CA GLY A 223 -9.26 5.86 -14.70
C GLY A 223 -8.54 5.43 -13.41
N TYR A 224 -8.76 6.07 -12.25
CA TYR A 224 -8.05 5.68 -11.02
C TYR A 224 -8.32 4.23 -10.59
N GLU A 225 -9.53 3.71 -10.79
CA GLU A 225 -9.90 2.31 -10.47
C GLU A 225 -9.23 1.32 -11.41
N GLU A 226 -9.04 1.69 -12.68
CA GLU A 226 -8.29 0.90 -13.66
C GLU A 226 -6.83 0.82 -13.23
N VAL A 227 -6.22 1.93 -12.83
CA VAL A 227 -4.85 1.95 -12.30
C VAL A 227 -4.71 1.11 -11.03
N GLU A 228 -5.68 1.16 -10.12
CA GLU A 228 -5.70 0.28 -8.94
C GLU A 228 -5.73 -1.20 -9.34
N THR A 229 -6.57 -1.55 -10.33
CA THR A 229 -6.68 -2.92 -10.84
C THR A 229 -5.38 -3.38 -11.49
N ILE A 230 -4.74 -2.53 -12.30
CA ILE A 230 -3.44 -2.82 -12.92
C ILE A 230 -2.40 -3.11 -11.83
N LEU A 231 -2.28 -2.23 -10.83
CA LEU A 231 -1.28 -2.37 -9.77
C LEU A 231 -1.51 -3.60 -8.87
N GLN A 232 -2.76 -3.99 -8.62
CA GLN A 232 -3.09 -5.20 -7.85
C GLN A 232 -2.57 -6.50 -8.50
N ASN A 233 -2.38 -6.50 -9.83
CA ASN A 233 -1.86 -7.63 -10.57
C ASN A 233 -0.32 -7.73 -10.54
N ASN A 234 0.37 -6.89 -9.77
CA ASN A 234 1.83 -6.84 -9.66
C ASN A 234 2.53 -6.74 -11.04
N PRO A 235 2.21 -5.72 -11.85
CA PRO A 235 2.65 -5.62 -13.25
C PRO A 235 4.14 -5.28 -13.36
N LEU A 236 4.74 -4.76 -12.30
CA LEU A 236 6.13 -4.30 -12.28
C LEU A 236 7.07 -5.44 -11.85
N GLN A 237 7.93 -5.88 -12.76
CA GLN A 237 8.91 -6.94 -12.52
C GLN A 237 10.34 -6.37 -12.54
N PRO A 238 11.17 -6.64 -11.52
CA PRO A 238 12.53 -6.11 -11.46
C PRO A 238 13.47 -6.85 -12.42
N LYS A 239 14.39 -6.10 -13.04
CA LYS A 239 15.55 -6.62 -13.77
C LYS A 239 16.82 -6.14 -13.07
N ASN A 240 17.85 -6.99 -13.03
CA ASN A 240 19.13 -6.57 -12.47
C ASN A 240 19.80 -5.56 -13.41
N VAL A 241 20.30 -4.47 -12.86
CA VAL A 241 21.12 -3.51 -13.60
C VAL A 241 22.55 -4.04 -13.65
N VAL A 242 23.06 -4.26 -14.86
CA VAL A 242 24.46 -4.62 -15.10
C VAL A 242 25.21 -3.33 -15.46
N LYS A 243 26.09 -2.87 -14.57
CA LYS A 243 26.93 -1.68 -14.77
C LYS A 243 28.27 -2.06 -15.39
#